data_AF-A0A3S3T660-F1
#
_entry.id   AF-A0A3S3T660-F1
#
_cell.length_a   1.000
_cell.length_b   1.000
_cell.length_c   1.000
_cell.angle_alpha   90.00
_cell.angle_beta   90.00
_cell.angle_gamma   90.00
#
_symmetry.space_group_name_H-M   'P 1'
#
loop_
_entity.id
_entity.type
_entity.pdbx_description
1 polymer ?
#
loop_
_entity_poly.entity_id
_entity_poly.type
_entity_poly.pdbx_seq_one_letter_code
_entity_poly.pdbx_strand_id
1 'polypeptide(L)'
;MANPDFSKRTIDTLARRARFQCSNPDCRAQTVGPNTDPEKATLIGEAAHIAGAKPGTARYDPAMSDVTRGEITNGIWLCRNCHGQTDRDEAKFPTELLFAWRKDHEERAARELGTRGDRIRHEIEMADLDFLAGYPAIIQRIVIDKPEG
;
A
#
# COMPACT_ATOMS: atom_id res chain seq x y z
N MET A 1 11.28 -22.89 -1.67
CA MET A 1 10.51 -22.26 -0.58
C MET A 1 9.85 -21.01 -1.14
N ALA A 2 8.62 -20.70 -0.75
CA ALA A 2 7.95 -19.49 -1.19
C ALA A 2 8.70 -18.25 -0.65
N ASN A 3 8.78 -17.18 -1.43
CA ASN A 3 9.46 -15.95 -1.03
C ASN A 3 8.43 -15.01 -0.36
N PRO A 4 8.56 -14.69 0.94
CA PRO A 4 7.65 -13.76 1.60
C PRO A 4 7.92 -12.30 1.27
N ASP A 5 9.02 -11.99 0.58
CA ASP A 5 9.36 -10.63 0.15
C ASP A 5 8.69 -10.29 -1.19
N PHE A 6 8.28 -9.02 -1.37
CA PHE A 6 7.64 -8.54 -2.59
C PHE A 6 8.50 -8.75 -3.85
N SER A 7 7.86 -9.18 -4.94
CA SER A 7 8.51 -9.20 -6.26
C SER A 7 8.83 -7.77 -6.75
N LYS A 8 9.81 -7.63 -7.66
CA LYS A 8 10.09 -6.33 -8.30
C LYS A 8 8.84 -5.71 -8.95
N ARG A 9 7.98 -6.55 -9.56
CA ARG A 9 6.71 -6.13 -10.16
C ARG A 9 5.75 -5.58 -9.11
N THR A 10 5.65 -6.24 -7.96
CA THR A 10 4.81 -5.81 -6.83
C THR A 10 5.28 -4.45 -6.31
N ILE A 11 6.59 -4.29 -6.11
CA ILE A 11 7.20 -3.02 -5.65
C ILE A 11 6.90 -1.89 -6.63
N ASP A 12 7.16 -2.09 -7.93
CA ASP A 12 6.90 -1.06 -8.97
C ASP A 12 5.41 -0.71 -9.06
N THR A 13 4.52 -1.71 -8.95
CA THR A 13 3.07 -1.49 -8.97
C THR A 13 2.59 -0.72 -7.75
N LEU A 14 3.05 -1.07 -6.54
CA LEU A 14 2.74 -0.31 -5.31
C LEU A 14 3.20 1.14 -5.41
N ALA A 15 4.43 1.37 -5.89
CA ALA A 15 4.97 2.71 -6.07
C ALA A 15 4.10 3.53 -7.02
N ARG A 16 3.71 2.97 -8.17
CA ARG A 16 2.86 3.66 -9.17
C ARG A 16 1.44 3.93 -8.67
N ARG A 17 0.81 2.95 -8.01
CA ARG A 17 -0.52 3.13 -7.38
C ARG A 17 -0.50 4.23 -6.34
N ALA A 18 0.59 4.33 -5.58
CA ALA A 18 0.81 5.39 -4.62
C ALA A 18 1.32 6.70 -5.24
N ARG A 19 1.50 6.78 -6.57
CA ARG A 19 2.06 7.93 -7.30
C ARG A 19 3.43 8.37 -6.78
N PHE A 20 4.23 7.40 -6.33
CA PHE A 20 5.48 7.64 -5.63
C PHE A 20 5.33 8.64 -4.48
N GLN A 21 4.21 8.62 -3.76
CA GLN A 21 3.94 9.49 -2.62
C GLN A 21 3.69 8.64 -1.38
N CYS A 22 4.25 9.04 -0.24
CA CYS A 22 4.06 8.34 1.03
C CYS A 22 2.57 8.24 1.39
N SER A 23 2.10 7.03 1.70
CA SER A 23 0.69 6.76 2.03
C SER A 23 0.29 7.18 3.44
N ASN A 24 1.24 7.56 4.29
CA ASN A 24 0.91 8.14 5.60
C ASN A 24 0.22 9.51 5.38
N PRO A 25 -1.03 9.69 5.85
CA PRO A 25 -1.84 10.88 5.59
C PRO A 25 -1.23 12.17 6.15
N ASP A 26 -0.43 12.08 7.21
CA ASP A 26 0.25 13.23 7.83
C ASP A 26 1.59 13.56 7.14
N CYS A 27 2.14 12.63 6.36
CA CYS A 27 3.44 12.80 5.71
C CYS A 27 3.31 13.25 4.26
N ARG A 28 2.64 12.47 3.41
CA ARG A 28 2.43 12.72 1.97
C ARG A 28 3.67 13.15 1.17
N ALA A 29 4.87 12.83 1.65
CA ALA A 29 6.11 13.21 1.00
C ALA A 29 6.21 12.57 -0.39
N GLN A 30 6.68 13.34 -1.38
CA GLN A 30 7.12 12.80 -2.67
C GLN A 30 8.35 11.92 -2.43
N THR A 31 8.34 10.73 -3.02
CA THR A 31 9.38 9.72 -2.79
C THR A 31 10.26 9.45 -3.99
N VAL A 32 9.99 10.12 -5.12
CA VAL A 32 10.81 10.09 -6.33
C VAL A 32 11.20 11.51 -6.72
N GLY A 33 12.40 11.70 -7.24
CA GLY A 33 12.89 13.00 -7.68
C GLY A 33 14.13 12.91 -8.57
N PRO A 34 14.64 14.06 -9.05
CA PRO A 34 15.83 14.10 -9.90
C PRO A 34 17.08 13.53 -9.18
N ASN A 35 18.05 13.10 -9.97
CA ASN A 35 19.36 12.67 -9.50
C ASN A 35 20.46 13.47 -10.21
N THR A 36 21.67 13.50 -9.65
CA THR A 36 22.85 14.10 -10.29
C THR A 36 23.30 13.33 -11.52
N ASP A 37 23.02 12.03 -11.57
CA ASP A 37 23.18 11.19 -12.76
C ASP A 37 21.93 11.32 -13.66
N PRO A 38 22.05 11.78 -14.92
CA PRO A 38 20.91 12.01 -15.80
C PRO A 38 20.16 10.74 -16.21
N GLU A 39 20.73 9.55 -16.02
CA GLU A 39 20.06 8.26 -16.31
C GLU A 39 19.36 7.67 -15.08
N LYS A 40 19.35 8.39 -13.94
CA LYS A 40 18.80 7.90 -12.68
C LYS A 40 17.76 8.85 -12.07
N ALA A 41 16.93 8.27 -11.21
CA ALA A 41 16.05 9.01 -10.31
C ALA A 41 16.43 8.70 -8.86
N THR A 42 16.29 9.69 -7.99
CA THR A 42 16.39 9.49 -6.54
C THR A 42 15.09 8.89 -6.05
N LEU A 43 15.15 7.74 -5.37
CA LEU A 43 14.01 7.04 -4.80
C LEU A 43 14.22 6.84 -3.29
N ILE A 44 13.32 7.43 -2.49
CA ILE A 44 13.31 7.33 -1.01
C ILE A 44 12.05 6.61 -0.49
N GLY A 45 11.26 6.05 -1.39
CA GLY A 45 10.05 5.30 -1.07
C GLY A 45 10.33 3.80 -1.10
N GLU A 46 9.59 3.06 -0.28
CA GLU A 46 9.75 1.64 -0.06
C GLU A 46 8.38 0.96 0.02
N ALA A 47 8.31 -0.27 -0.50
CA ALA A 47 7.16 -1.14 -0.30
C ALA A 47 7.28 -1.79 1.08
N ALA A 48 6.45 -1.35 2.02
CA ALA A 48 6.39 -1.86 3.37
C ALA A 48 5.35 -2.98 3.47
N HIS A 49 5.66 -4.01 4.26
CA HIS A 49 4.70 -5.06 4.57
C HIS A 49 3.75 -4.56 5.67
N ILE A 50 2.45 -4.74 5.47
CA ILE A 50 1.43 -4.45 6.49
C ILE A 50 1.51 -5.52 7.57
N ALA A 51 1.40 -6.81 7.22
CA ALA A 51 1.78 -7.92 8.09
C ALA A 51 3.22 -8.37 7.76
N GLY A 52 4.08 -8.43 8.76
CA GLY A 52 5.52 -8.66 8.60
C GLY A 52 5.86 -9.93 7.81
N ALA A 53 6.90 -9.87 6.97
CA ALA A 53 7.28 -10.94 6.04
C ALA A 53 7.81 -12.21 6.75
N LYS A 54 8.47 -12.05 7.90
CA LYS A 54 9.27 -13.12 8.56
C LYS A 54 9.01 -13.16 10.06
N PRO A 55 9.17 -14.33 10.72
CA PRO A 55 9.07 -14.42 12.18
C PRO A 55 9.97 -13.39 12.88
N GLY A 56 9.44 -12.71 13.90
CA GLY A 56 10.16 -11.67 14.65
C GLY A 56 10.17 -10.29 13.98
N THR A 57 9.49 -10.11 12.85
CA THR A 57 9.23 -8.79 12.24
C THR A 57 7.90 -8.21 12.73
N ALA A 58 7.75 -6.89 12.64
CA ALA A 58 6.57 -6.18 13.11
C ALA A 58 5.29 -6.74 12.48
N ARG A 59 4.25 -6.96 13.31
CA ARG A 59 2.93 -7.47 12.90
C ARG A 59 2.98 -8.80 12.14
N TYR A 60 4.00 -9.64 12.39
CA TYR A 60 4.06 -10.97 11.79
C TYR A 60 2.88 -11.83 12.26
N ASP A 61 2.13 -12.39 11.30
CA ASP A 61 1.06 -13.34 11.56
C ASP A 61 1.48 -14.77 11.15
N PRO A 62 1.63 -15.72 12.09
CA PRO A 62 1.98 -17.10 11.79
C PRO A 62 0.88 -17.86 11.03
N ALA A 63 -0.38 -17.39 11.06
CA ALA A 63 -1.47 -17.99 10.30
C ALA A 63 -1.42 -17.61 8.81
N MET A 64 -0.64 -16.59 8.45
CA MET A 64 -0.49 -16.12 7.08
C MET A 64 0.57 -16.95 6.34
N SER A 65 0.31 -17.32 5.08
CA SER A 65 1.30 -18.05 4.27
C SER A 65 2.39 -17.12 3.74
N ASP A 66 3.59 -17.65 3.45
CA ASP A 66 4.67 -16.88 2.81
C ASP A 66 4.22 -16.24 1.50
N VAL A 67 3.44 -16.97 0.69
CA VAL A 67 2.89 -16.45 -0.57
C VAL A 67 2.03 -15.23 -0.30
N THR A 68 1.08 -15.34 0.64
CA THR A 68 0.18 -14.23 0.99
C THR A 68 0.94 -13.03 1.55
N ARG A 69 2.04 -13.24 2.29
CA ARG A 69 2.88 -12.13 2.80
C ARG A 69 3.55 -11.35 1.67
N GLY A 70 3.96 -12.02 0.59
CA GLY A 70 4.56 -11.40 -0.60
C GLY A 70 3.57 -10.84 -1.63
N GLU A 71 2.26 -10.95 -1.39
CA GLU A 71 1.23 -10.45 -2.29
C GLU A 71 1.02 -8.93 -2.17
N ILE A 72 0.59 -8.30 -3.26
CA ILE A 72 0.35 -6.85 -3.28
C ILE A 72 -0.71 -6.40 -2.27
N THR A 73 -1.66 -7.28 -1.93
CA THR A 73 -2.69 -7.03 -0.92
C THR A 73 -2.10 -6.72 0.45
N ASN A 74 -0.90 -7.24 0.76
CA ASN A 74 -0.19 -7.03 2.02
C ASN A 74 0.78 -5.83 1.99
N GLY A 75 0.85 -5.06 0.89
CA GLY A 75 1.80 -3.97 0.74
C GLY A 75 1.22 -2.58 0.98
N ILE A 76 2.04 -1.65 1.45
CA ILE A 76 1.78 -0.20 1.46
C ILE A 76 3.05 0.55 1.04
N TRP A 77 2.90 1.66 0.30
CA TRP A 77 4.05 2.48 -0.11
C TRP A 77 4.30 3.61 0.89
N LEU A 78 5.50 3.65 1.48
CA LEU A 78 5.90 4.64 2.49
C LEU A 78 7.25 5.25 2.16
N CYS A 79 7.53 6.48 2.61
CA CYS A 79 8.91 6.98 2.62
C CYS A 79 9.73 6.21 3.68
N ARG A 80 11.05 6.14 3.50
CA ARG A 80 12.00 5.50 4.43
C ARG A 80 11.76 5.85 5.91
N ASN A 81 11.44 7.12 6.19
CA ASN A 81 11.19 7.59 7.56
C ASN A 81 9.88 7.03 8.13
N CYS A 82 8.80 6.98 7.34
CA CYS A 82 7.53 6.43 7.80
C CYS A 82 7.60 4.90 7.91
N HIS A 83 8.23 4.23 6.94
CA HIS A 83 8.44 2.78 7.00
C HIS A 83 9.22 2.37 8.27
N GLY A 84 10.33 3.05 8.57
CA GLY A 84 11.07 2.78 9.79
C GLY A 84 10.31 3.12 11.08
N GLN A 85 9.37 4.07 11.05
CA GLN A 85 8.53 4.36 12.23
C GLN A 85 7.49 3.26 12.45
N THR A 86 6.82 2.82 11.39
CA THR A 86 5.79 1.78 11.48
C THR A 86 6.37 0.45 11.97
N ASP A 87 7.61 0.12 11.60
CA ASP A 87 8.24 -1.14 12.01
C ASP A 87 8.78 -1.14 13.44
N ARG A 88 9.10 0.03 14.00
CA ARG A 88 9.64 0.14 15.37
C ARG A 88 8.56 0.21 16.45
N ASP A 89 7.32 0.55 16.08
CA ASP A 89 6.22 0.76 17.01
C ASP A 89 4.92 0.12 16.48
N GLU A 90 4.91 -1.21 16.43
CA GLU A 90 3.77 -1.97 15.89
C GLU A 90 2.47 -1.76 16.68
N ALA A 91 2.56 -1.44 17.98
CA ALA A 91 1.40 -1.14 18.81
C ALA A 91 0.73 0.17 18.40
N LYS A 92 1.52 1.19 18.05
CA LYS A 92 1.01 2.46 17.52
C LYS A 92 0.57 2.35 16.06
N PHE A 93 1.18 1.45 15.30
CA PHE A 93 0.92 1.25 13.87
C PHE A 93 0.43 -0.18 13.59
N PRO A 94 -0.78 -0.56 14.04
CA PRO A 94 -1.35 -1.88 13.79
C PRO A 94 -1.75 -2.05 12.32
N THR A 95 -1.97 -3.30 11.89
CA THR A 95 -2.29 -3.62 10.48
C THR A 95 -3.53 -2.89 9.97
N GLU A 96 -4.57 -2.76 10.81
CA GLU A 96 -5.82 -2.08 10.47
C GLU A 96 -5.59 -0.61 10.09
N LEU A 97 -4.71 0.08 10.83
CA LEU A 97 -4.35 1.46 10.55
C LEU A 97 -3.62 1.58 9.21
N LEU A 98 -2.67 0.68 8.93
CA LEU A 98 -1.93 0.71 7.68
C LEU A 98 -2.82 0.39 6.47
N PHE A 99 -3.76 -0.54 6.59
CA PHE A 99 -4.77 -0.75 5.56
C PHE A 99 -5.64 0.49 5.35
N ALA A 100 -6.04 1.18 6.41
CA ALA A 100 -6.81 2.42 6.31
C ALA A 100 -6.00 3.54 5.62
N TRP A 101 -4.71 3.69 5.95
CA TRP A 101 -3.82 4.65 5.28
C TRP A 101 -3.69 4.37 3.78
N ARG A 102 -3.51 3.10 3.39
CA ARG A 102 -3.46 2.72 1.98
C ARG A 102 -4.77 3.05 1.27
N LYS A 103 -5.92 2.73 1.89
CA LYS A 103 -7.24 3.02 1.33
C LYS A 103 -7.44 4.53 1.10
N ASP A 104 -7.23 5.35 2.14
CA ASP A 104 -7.33 6.82 2.04
C ASP A 104 -6.44 7.38 0.92
N HIS A 105 -5.19 6.91 0.87
CA HIS A 105 -4.24 7.36 -0.14
C HIS A 105 -4.66 7.00 -1.57
N GLU A 106 -5.10 5.77 -1.80
CA GLU A 106 -5.52 5.30 -3.11
C GLU A 106 -6.84 5.96 -3.57
N GLU A 107 -7.81 6.17 -2.68
CA GLU A 107 -9.04 6.92 -2.99
C GLU A 107 -8.72 8.36 -3.40
N ARG A 108 -7.85 9.03 -2.64
CA ARG A 108 -7.40 10.38 -2.98
C ARG A 108 -6.68 10.38 -4.32
N ALA A 109 -5.82 9.39 -4.57
CA ALA A 109 -5.11 9.26 -5.84
C ALA A 109 -6.06 9.08 -7.02
N ALA A 110 -7.10 8.27 -6.87
CA ALA A 110 -8.12 8.04 -7.90
C ALA A 110 -8.95 9.30 -8.19
N ARG A 111 -9.36 10.07 -7.16
CA ARG A 111 -10.11 11.34 -7.33
C ARG A 111 -9.32 12.42 -8.06
N GLU A 112 -8.00 12.40 -7.93
CA GLU A 112 -7.08 13.36 -8.56
C GLU A 112 -6.58 12.89 -9.94
N LEU A 113 -6.85 11.64 -10.33
CA LEU A 113 -6.40 11.05 -11.58
C LEU A 113 -7.39 11.35 -12.73
N GLY A 114 -6.85 11.82 -13.85
CA GLY A 114 -7.60 11.94 -15.10
C GLY A 114 -8.59 13.11 -15.11
N THR A 115 -9.78 12.85 -15.66
CA THR A 115 -10.81 13.85 -15.93
C THR A 115 -11.95 13.81 -14.91
N ARG A 116 -12.87 14.77 -14.99
CA ARG A 116 -14.11 14.75 -14.20
C ARG A 116 -14.93 13.46 -14.40
N GLY A 117 -14.92 12.89 -15.61
CA GLY A 117 -15.61 11.63 -15.89
C GLY A 117 -14.98 10.45 -15.15
N ASP A 118 -13.65 10.41 -15.04
CA ASP A 118 -12.93 9.36 -14.32
C ASP A 118 -13.22 9.42 -12.82
N ARG A 119 -13.30 10.64 -12.28
CA ARG A 119 -13.72 10.85 -10.90
C ARG A 119 -15.14 10.34 -10.63
N ILE A 120 -16.11 10.67 -11.49
CA ILE A 120 -17.50 10.20 -11.33
C ILE A 120 -17.57 8.67 -11.40
N ARG A 121 -16.83 8.04 -12.32
CA ARG A 121 -16.74 6.59 -12.42
C ARG A 121 -16.22 5.97 -11.13
N HIS A 122 -15.12 6.50 -10.60
CA HIS A 122 -14.56 6.04 -9.32
C HIS A 122 -15.54 6.21 -8.16
N GLU A 123 -16.28 7.32 -8.10
CA GLU A 123 -17.30 7.55 -7.07
C GLU A 123 -18.43 6.50 -7.14
N ILE A 124 -18.85 6.08 -8.33
CA ILE A 124 -19.85 5.01 -8.52
C ILE A 124 -19.26 3.65 -8.09
N GLU A 125 -18.06 3.30 -8.56
CA GLU A 125 -17.39 2.03 -8.21
C GLU A 125 -17.19 1.90 -6.69
N MET A 126 -16.85 2.98 -6.01
CA MET A 126 -16.69 2.98 -4.55
C MET A 126 -18.02 2.83 -3.81
N ALA A 127 -19.10 3.43 -4.32
CA ALA A 127 -20.44 3.28 -3.74
C ALA A 127 -20.95 1.83 -3.86
N ASP A 128 -20.63 1.15 -4.96
CA ASP A 128 -20.96 -0.28 -5.14
C ASP A 128 -20.23 -1.18 -4.13
N LEU A 129 -19.16 -0.69 -3.50
CA LEU A 129 -18.41 -1.39 -2.46
C LEU A 129 -18.88 -1.07 -1.04
N ASP A 130 -19.92 -0.26 -0.85
CA ASP A 130 -20.42 0.13 0.49
C ASP A 130 -20.83 -1.08 1.35
N PHE A 131 -21.24 -2.19 0.74
CA PHE A 131 -21.54 -3.43 1.46
C PHE A 131 -20.32 -3.99 2.23
N LEU A 132 -19.11 -3.61 1.83
CA LEU A 132 -17.87 -4.01 2.49
C LEU A 132 -17.56 -3.19 3.75
N ALA A 133 -18.31 -2.11 4.03
CA ALA A 133 -18.03 -1.21 5.15
C ALA A 133 -18.02 -1.92 6.52
N GLY A 134 -18.79 -3.00 6.67
CA GLY A 134 -18.82 -3.82 7.88
C GLY A 134 -17.71 -4.88 8.00
N TYR A 135 -16.88 -5.05 6.97
CA TYR A 135 -15.84 -6.08 6.93
C TYR A 135 -14.46 -5.53 7.34
N PRO A 136 -13.57 -6.38 7.90
CA PRO A 136 -12.20 -5.99 8.24
C PRO A 136 -11.45 -5.41 7.04
N ALA A 137 -10.53 -4.48 7.29
CA ALA A 137 -9.82 -3.74 6.24
C ALA A 137 -9.04 -4.66 5.27
N ILE A 138 -8.53 -5.80 5.76
CA ILE A 138 -7.89 -6.82 4.92
C ILE A 138 -8.88 -7.48 3.94
N ILE A 139 -10.13 -7.72 4.35
CA ILE A 139 -11.16 -8.27 3.47
C ILE A 139 -11.53 -7.25 2.40
N GLN A 140 -11.71 -5.99 2.80
CA GLN A 140 -11.92 -4.89 1.84
C GLN A 140 -10.78 -4.85 0.82
N ARG A 141 -9.52 -4.94 1.29
CA ARG A 141 -8.33 -4.93 0.42
C ARG A 141 -8.28 -6.10 -0.54
N ILE A 142 -8.56 -7.31 -0.06
CA ILE A 142 -8.58 -8.52 -0.89
C ILE A 142 -9.63 -8.36 -2.00
N VAL A 143 -10.83 -7.87 -1.69
CA VAL A 143 -11.86 -7.68 -2.72
C VAL A 143 -11.46 -6.63 -3.74
N ILE A 144 -10.88 -5.50 -3.31
CA ILE A 144 -10.45 -4.40 -4.19
C ILE A 144 -9.27 -4.80 -5.09
N ASP A 145 -8.32 -5.57 -4.57
CA ASP A 145 -7.11 -5.99 -5.32
C ASP A 145 -7.25 -7.29 -6.08
N LYS A 146 -8.30 -8.07 -5.81
CA LYS A 146 -8.51 -9.34 -6.52
C LYS A 146 -8.92 -9.00 -7.96
N PRO A 147 -8.16 -9.46 -8.97
CA PRO A 147 -8.57 -9.30 -10.35
C PRO A 147 -9.91 -10.02 -10.55
N GLU A 148 -10.79 -9.44 -11.36
CA GLU A 148 -11.88 -10.21 -11.96
C GLU A 148 -11.26 -11.39 -12.71
N GLY A 149 -11.80 -12.59 -12.46
CA GLY A 149 -11.32 -13.83 -13.07
C GLY A 149 -11.42 -13.80 -14.58
#